data_AF-A0A7S2XJX7-F1
#
_entry.id   AF-A0A7S2XJX7-F1
#
_cell.length_a   1.000
_cell.length_b   1.000
_cell.length_c   1.000
_cell.angle_alpha   90.00
_cell.angle_beta   90.00
_cell.angle_gamma   90.00
#
_symmetry.space_group_name_H-M   'P 1'
#
loop_
_entity.id
_entity.type
_entity.pdbx_description
1 polymer ?
#
loop_
_entity_poly.entity_id
_entity_poly.type
_entity_poly.pdbx_seq_one_letter_code
_entity_poly.pdbx_strand_id
1 'polypeptide(L)'
;AEIIRRARKANLPMVLDADGLFLLTQPETRNILTGYKRVVLTPNVAEYGRLLHSLRDDNDTQPQLSTLEKLLEGNVIVKKGQYDEISSVVQSVHDGVSSVKRYDMVCEELGGLKRSGGIGDVLAGTLGTFVAWHSILSSKEEEDDGALGKNNMDAQDRLVLACWSACCVVKRATNYAFQEKRRSMTAPDVLDTVGKAMDNMTFASIQQDKE
;
A
#
# COMPACT_ATOMS: atom_id res chain seq x y z
N ALA A 1 -2.77 4.17 19.04
CA ALA A 1 -1.97 2.97 19.32
C ALA A 1 -2.80 1.72 19.64
N GLU A 2 -3.79 1.76 20.54
CA GLU A 2 -4.52 0.54 20.97
C GLU A 2 -5.26 -0.18 19.83
N ILE A 3 -5.86 0.56 18.89
CA ILE A 3 -6.50 -0.03 17.69
C ILE A 3 -5.51 -0.88 16.89
N ILE A 4 -4.28 -0.39 16.66
CA ILE A 4 -3.21 -1.14 15.98
C ILE A 4 -2.89 -2.42 16.76
N ARG A 5 -2.79 -2.36 18.09
CA ARG A 5 -2.52 -3.56 18.91
C ARG A 5 -3.64 -4.59 18.81
N ARG A 6 -4.90 -4.15 18.80
CA ARG A 6 -6.07 -5.04 18.64
C ARG A 6 -6.10 -5.67 17.25
N ALA A 7 -5.85 -4.89 16.20
CA ALA A 7 -5.78 -5.39 14.83
C ALA A 7 -4.65 -6.43 14.65
N ARG A 8 -3.48 -6.19 15.26
CA ARG A 8 -2.39 -7.18 15.30
C ARG A 8 -2.80 -8.47 16.01
N LYS A 9 -3.44 -8.37 17.18
CA LYS A 9 -3.93 -9.54 17.93
C LYS A 9 -4.96 -10.34 17.15
N ALA A 10 -5.80 -9.67 16.37
CA ALA A 10 -6.78 -10.29 15.49
C ALA A 10 -6.18 -10.75 14.15
N ASN A 11 -4.87 -10.56 13.92
CA ASN A 11 -4.19 -10.85 12.67
C ASN A 11 -4.95 -10.23 11.47
N LEU A 12 -5.22 -8.93 11.52
CA LEU A 12 -5.90 -8.20 10.44
C LEU A 12 -4.91 -7.41 9.58
N PRO A 13 -5.03 -7.45 8.24
CA PRO A 13 -4.28 -6.51 7.41
C PRO A 13 -4.68 -5.07 7.74
N MET A 14 -3.71 -4.15 7.67
CA MET A 14 -3.91 -2.73 8.02
C MET A 14 -3.38 -1.81 6.92
N VAL A 15 -4.10 -0.71 6.70
CA VAL A 15 -3.60 0.45 5.97
C VAL A 15 -3.46 1.60 6.95
N LEU A 16 -2.27 2.21 7.04
CA LEU A 16 -2.02 3.35 7.92
C LEU A 16 -1.73 4.60 7.10
N ASP A 17 -2.57 5.62 7.26
CA ASP A 17 -2.43 6.94 6.65
C ASP A 17 -2.37 8.05 7.71
N ALA A 18 -1.88 9.22 7.31
CA ALA A 18 -1.88 10.47 8.09
C ALA A 18 -1.40 10.28 9.55
N ASP A 19 -2.26 10.52 10.54
CA ASP A 19 -1.90 10.42 11.96
C ASP A 19 -1.49 9.01 12.37
N GLY A 20 -1.95 7.97 11.66
CA GLY A 20 -1.48 6.60 11.85
C GLY A 20 0.03 6.47 11.57
N LEU A 21 0.54 7.20 10.59
CA LEU A 21 1.97 7.29 10.28
C LEU A 21 2.71 8.15 11.30
N PHE A 22 2.10 9.25 11.75
CA PHE A 22 2.68 10.10 12.80
C PHE A 22 2.86 9.35 14.13
N LEU A 23 1.96 8.42 14.46
CA LEU A 23 2.16 7.54 15.62
C LEU A 23 3.44 6.72 15.48
N LEU A 24 3.80 6.27 14.28
CA LEU A 24 5.04 5.50 14.08
C LEU A 24 6.30 6.36 14.26
N THR A 25 6.18 7.70 14.29
CA THR A 25 7.33 8.58 14.51
C THR A 25 7.59 8.86 15.99
N GLN A 26 6.68 8.48 16.89
CA GLN A 26 6.85 8.71 18.33
C GLN A 26 7.72 7.61 18.96
N PRO A 27 8.66 7.95 19.87
CA PRO A 27 9.54 6.98 20.52
C PRO A 27 8.80 5.79 21.14
N GLU A 28 7.64 6.01 21.76
CA GLU A 28 6.85 5.01 22.48
C GLU A 28 6.13 4.03 21.54
N THR A 29 5.90 4.42 20.28
CA THR A 29 5.10 3.67 19.31
C THR A 29 5.83 3.33 18.03
N ARG A 30 7.06 3.77 17.84
CA ARG A 30 7.91 3.47 16.66
C ARG A 30 8.06 1.97 16.37
N ASN A 31 8.13 1.15 17.42
CA ASN A 31 8.28 -0.30 17.30
C ASN A 31 6.94 -1.06 17.35
N ILE A 32 5.80 -0.37 17.25
CA ILE A 32 4.47 -1.01 17.35
C ILE A 32 4.17 -1.97 16.19
N LEU A 33 4.93 -1.92 15.09
CA LEU A 33 4.78 -2.80 13.94
C LEU A 33 5.87 -3.88 13.86
N THR A 34 6.85 -3.89 14.78
CA THR A 34 7.95 -4.86 14.74
C THR A 34 7.41 -6.29 14.75
N GLY A 35 7.88 -7.09 13.78
CA GLY A 35 7.46 -8.47 13.57
C GLY A 35 6.06 -8.63 12.97
N TYR A 36 5.42 -7.55 12.51
CA TYR A 36 4.12 -7.60 11.87
C TYR A 36 4.24 -7.19 10.40
N LYS A 37 3.89 -8.12 9.49
CA LYS A 37 4.19 -8.07 8.05
C LYS A 37 2.92 -7.90 7.19
N ARG A 38 1.89 -7.25 7.75
CA ARG A 38 0.55 -7.14 7.13
C ARG A 38 0.06 -5.70 7.14
N VAL A 39 0.98 -4.77 6.89
CA VAL A 39 0.72 -3.33 6.93
C VAL A 39 1.10 -2.69 5.61
N VAL A 40 0.21 -1.83 5.11
CA VAL A 40 0.48 -0.88 4.04
C VAL A 40 0.56 0.51 4.65
N LEU A 41 1.67 1.21 4.42
CA LEU A 41 1.91 2.57 4.86
C LEU A 41 1.73 3.50 3.66
N THR A 42 1.01 4.61 3.81
CA THR A 42 0.71 5.52 2.68
C THR A 42 1.33 6.91 2.84
N PRO A 43 2.64 7.06 3.12
CA PRO A 43 3.21 8.38 3.37
C PRO A 43 3.24 9.24 2.11
N ASN A 44 2.92 10.52 2.24
CA ASN A 44 3.37 11.53 1.27
C ASN A 44 4.86 11.85 1.50
N VAL A 45 5.45 12.69 0.63
CA VAL A 45 6.87 13.09 0.71
C VAL A 45 7.29 13.60 2.09
N ALA A 46 6.45 14.43 2.74
CA ALA A 46 6.77 14.99 4.06
C ALA A 46 6.63 13.94 5.18
N GLU A 47 5.58 13.12 5.14
CA GLU A 47 5.37 12.01 6.08
C GLU A 47 6.48 10.97 5.97
N TYR A 48 6.91 10.65 4.75
CA TYR A 48 8.01 9.73 4.49
C TYR A 48 9.31 10.27 5.08
N GLY A 49 9.62 11.55 4.85
CA GLY A 49 10.78 12.20 5.45
C GLY A 49 10.76 12.17 6.99
N ARG A 50 9.61 12.43 7.62
CA ARG A 50 9.46 12.32 9.08
C ARG A 50 9.63 10.89 9.58
N LEU A 51 9.07 9.91 8.88
CA LEU A 51 9.23 8.50 9.20
C LEU A 51 10.71 8.10 9.17
N LEU A 52 11.42 8.42 8.08
CA LEU A 52 12.86 8.16 7.96
C LEU A 52 13.68 8.85 9.05
N HIS A 53 13.35 10.09 9.40
CA HIS A 53 14.02 10.81 10.48
C HIS A 53 13.79 10.13 11.83
N SER A 54 12.56 9.71 12.12
CA SER A 54 12.22 9.04 13.38
C SER A 54 12.88 7.68 13.55
N LEU A 55 13.31 7.04 12.46
CA LEU A 55 14.03 5.77 12.46
C LEU A 55 15.55 5.92 12.64
N ARG A 56 16.07 7.15 12.72
CA ARG A 56 17.46 7.42 13.08
C ARG A 56 17.64 7.23 14.59
N ASP A 57 18.82 6.76 14.99
CA ASP A 57 19.25 6.87 16.39
C ASP A 57 19.89 8.24 16.62
N ASP A 58 19.79 8.76 17.83
CA ASP A 58 20.29 10.10 18.21
C ASP A 58 21.82 10.26 18.02
N ASN A 59 22.56 9.16 17.84
CA ASN A 59 24.01 9.12 17.69
C ASN A 59 24.50 8.92 16.25
N ASP A 60 23.62 8.80 15.25
CA ASP A 60 24.02 8.44 13.88
C ASP A 60 23.53 9.45 12.83
N THR A 61 24.44 9.91 11.97
CA THR A 61 24.17 10.93 10.95
C THR A 61 23.38 10.39 9.76
N GLN A 62 23.29 9.06 9.63
CA GLN A 62 22.51 8.37 8.61
C GLN A 62 21.45 7.46 9.23
N PRO A 63 20.27 7.32 8.61
CA PRO A 63 19.31 6.31 9.04
C PRO A 63 19.98 4.94 8.89
N GLN A 64 20.00 4.14 9.95
CA GLN A 64 20.40 2.75 9.83
C GLN A 64 19.45 2.11 8.82
N LEU A 65 19.96 1.81 7.62
CA LEU A 65 19.23 1.12 6.56
C LEU A 65 18.53 -0.14 7.13
N SER A 66 19.13 -0.78 8.13
CA SER A 66 18.59 -1.93 8.86
C SER A 66 17.26 -1.66 9.57
N THR A 67 16.97 -0.45 10.06
CA THR A 67 15.71 -0.13 10.76
C THR A 67 14.57 0.14 9.79
N LEU A 68 14.86 0.81 8.66
CA LEU A 68 13.90 0.95 7.57
C LEU A 68 13.62 -0.39 6.91
N GLU A 69 14.64 -1.22 6.69
CA GLU A 69 14.49 -2.58 6.16
C GLU A 69 13.67 -3.45 7.12
N LYS A 70 13.84 -3.33 8.44
CA LYS A 70 12.98 -3.99 9.44
C LYS A 70 11.52 -3.50 9.38
N LEU A 71 11.30 -2.20 9.17
CA LEU A 71 9.95 -1.67 9.00
C LEU A 71 9.31 -2.18 7.70
N LEU A 72 10.10 -2.25 6.63
CA LEU A 72 9.74 -2.76 5.31
C LEU A 72 9.66 -4.28 5.23
N GLU A 73 10.08 -5.01 6.27
CA GLU A 73 10.18 -6.47 6.25
C GLU A 73 8.78 -7.09 6.14
N GLY A 74 8.34 -7.35 4.92
CA GLY A 74 7.01 -7.82 4.54
C GLY A 74 5.90 -6.77 4.55
N ASN A 75 6.17 -5.54 4.99
CA ASN A 75 5.22 -4.42 4.87
C ASN A 75 5.44 -3.67 3.56
N VAL A 76 4.38 -3.03 3.07
CA VAL A 76 4.42 -2.24 1.84
C VAL A 76 4.40 -0.75 2.17
N ILE A 77 5.27 0.02 1.54
CA ILE A 77 5.20 1.49 1.52
C ILE A 77 4.66 1.93 0.17
N VAL A 78 3.56 2.69 0.19
CA VAL A 78 3.02 3.44 -0.93
C VAL A 78 3.39 4.91 -0.72
N LYS A 79 4.54 5.31 -1.27
CA LYS A 79 5.02 6.68 -1.20
C LYS A 79 4.30 7.53 -2.24
N LYS A 80 3.33 8.32 -1.77
CA LYS A 80 2.45 9.17 -2.58
C LYS A 80 3.25 10.32 -3.22
N GLY A 81 3.08 10.53 -4.53
CA GLY A 81 3.83 11.52 -5.29
C GLY A 81 3.16 11.91 -6.61
N GLN A 82 3.94 12.52 -7.50
CA GLN A 82 3.53 12.64 -8.91
C GLN A 82 3.35 11.24 -9.49
N TYR A 83 4.38 10.42 -9.31
CA TYR A 83 4.33 8.97 -9.42
C TYR A 83 4.27 8.39 -8.02
N ASP A 84 3.40 7.41 -7.81
CA ASP A 84 3.35 6.71 -6.53
C ASP A 84 4.34 5.55 -6.60
N GLU A 85 5.30 5.52 -5.66
CA GLU A 85 6.31 4.46 -5.56
C GLU A 85 5.82 3.43 -4.53
N ILE A 86 5.70 2.17 -4.94
CA ILE A 86 5.28 1.06 -4.10
C ILE A 86 6.48 0.15 -3.88
N SER A 87 6.89 -0.02 -2.62
CA SER A 87 8.06 -0.82 -2.29
C SER A 87 7.84 -1.74 -1.09
N SER A 88 8.51 -2.88 -1.12
CA SER A 88 8.52 -3.88 -0.04
C SER A 88 9.83 -4.67 -0.06
N VAL A 89 10.22 -5.21 1.10
CA VAL A 89 11.40 -6.06 1.24
C VAL A 89 11.02 -7.33 1.99
N VAL A 90 11.43 -8.50 1.50
CA VAL A 90 11.29 -9.76 2.23
C VAL A 90 12.66 -10.39 2.40
N GLN A 91 13.06 -10.58 3.66
CA GLN A 91 14.25 -11.34 4.00
C GLN A 91 13.84 -12.79 4.27
N SER A 92 14.58 -13.73 3.68
CA SER A 92 14.43 -15.16 3.91
C SER A 92 15.77 -15.78 4.30
N VAL A 93 15.72 -16.86 5.06
CA VAL A 93 16.90 -17.66 5.41
C VAL A 93 16.63 -19.09 4.98
N HIS A 94 17.45 -19.60 4.08
CA HIS A 94 17.39 -20.99 3.60
C HIS A 94 18.77 -21.61 3.74
N ASP A 95 18.87 -22.77 4.41
CA ASP A 95 20.13 -23.47 4.68
C ASP A 95 21.24 -22.59 5.31
N GLY A 96 20.84 -21.67 6.20
CA GLY A 96 21.76 -20.74 6.85
C GLY A 96 22.25 -19.58 5.98
N VAL A 97 21.80 -19.50 4.72
CA VAL A 97 22.07 -18.39 3.80
C VAL A 97 20.92 -17.40 3.85
N SER A 98 21.22 -16.14 4.19
CA SER A 98 20.23 -15.07 4.17
C SER A 98 20.15 -14.47 2.77
N SER A 99 18.93 -14.32 2.24
CA SER A 99 18.65 -13.64 0.99
C SER A 99 17.59 -12.56 1.19
N VAL A 100 17.68 -11.48 0.42
CA VAL A 100 16.76 -10.34 0.47
C VAL A 100 16.14 -10.19 -0.92
N LYS A 101 14.82 -10.35 -1.02
CA LYS A 101 14.06 -10.04 -2.23
C LYS A 101 13.41 -8.66 -2.07
N ARG A 102 13.64 -7.77 -3.04
CA ARG A 102 13.02 -6.45 -3.14
C ARG A 102 11.89 -6.50 -4.16
N TYR A 103 10.82 -5.77 -3.86
CA TYR A 103 9.63 -5.65 -4.70
C TYR A 103 9.37 -4.16 -4.88
N ASP A 104 9.46 -3.69 -6.12
CA ASP A 104 9.32 -2.27 -6.44
C ASP A 104 8.40 -2.13 -7.66
N MET A 105 7.39 -1.28 -7.54
CA MET A 105 6.50 -0.88 -8.64
C MET A 105 6.29 0.63 -8.62
N VAL A 106 6.07 1.22 -9.79
CA VAL A 106 5.78 2.64 -9.93
C VAL A 106 4.45 2.80 -10.64
N CYS A 107 3.53 3.56 -10.03
CA CYS A 107 2.29 3.96 -10.66
C CYS A 107 2.49 5.28 -11.41
N GLU A 108 2.56 5.19 -12.73
CA GLU A 108 2.73 6.33 -13.64
C GLU A 108 1.41 6.89 -14.20
N GLU A 109 0.28 6.38 -13.71
CA GLU A 109 -1.05 6.84 -14.11
C GLU A 109 -1.22 8.35 -13.86
N LEU A 110 -1.76 9.03 -14.87
CA LEU A 110 -1.99 10.47 -14.80
C LEU A 110 -3.15 10.78 -13.84
N GLY A 111 -2.86 11.45 -12.73
CA GLY A 111 -3.86 12.02 -11.84
C GLY A 111 -4.49 13.32 -12.36
N GLY A 112 -5.42 13.87 -11.58
CA GLY A 112 -5.94 15.23 -11.80
C GLY A 112 -4.95 16.32 -11.38
N LEU A 113 -5.06 17.52 -11.96
CA LEU A 113 -4.16 18.64 -11.67
C LEU A 113 -4.55 19.46 -10.43
N LYS A 114 -5.71 19.18 -9.83
CA LYS A 114 -6.16 19.82 -8.58
C LYS A 114 -5.85 18.93 -7.39
N ARG A 115 -5.16 19.50 -6.40
CA ARG A 115 -5.00 18.90 -5.07
C ARG A 115 -6.18 19.29 -4.19
N SER A 116 -7.08 18.35 -3.94
CA SER A 116 -8.18 18.50 -2.99
C SER A 116 -7.86 17.76 -1.71
N GLY A 117 -8.27 18.31 -0.55
CA GLY A 117 -8.28 17.53 0.68
C GLY A 117 -9.20 16.31 0.54
N GLY A 118 -8.86 15.20 1.20
CA GLY A 118 -9.64 13.97 1.21
C GLY A 118 -9.29 12.94 0.12
N ILE A 119 -8.45 13.28 -0.87
CA ILE A 119 -8.02 12.30 -1.89
C ILE A 119 -7.16 11.17 -1.25
N GLY A 120 -6.40 11.50 -0.22
CA GLY A 120 -5.65 10.50 0.56
C GLY A 120 -6.56 9.45 1.20
N ASP A 121 -7.74 9.87 1.71
CA ASP A 121 -8.72 8.97 2.31
C ASP A 121 -9.33 8.03 1.26
N VAL A 122 -9.59 8.53 0.05
CA VAL A 122 -10.03 7.70 -1.08
C VAL A 122 -8.99 6.64 -1.42
N LEU A 123 -7.70 7.01 -1.45
CA LEU A 123 -6.60 6.04 -1.65
C LEU A 123 -6.51 5.03 -0.51
N ALA A 124 -6.58 5.47 0.75
CA ALA A 124 -6.51 4.58 1.90
C ALA A 124 -7.68 3.57 1.92
N GLY A 125 -8.90 4.00 1.62
CA GLY A 125 -10.07 3.12 1.50
C GLY A 125 -9.97 2.14 0.33
N THR A 126 -9.49 2.61 -0.81
CA THR A 126 -9.25 1.75 -2.00
C THR A 126 -8.19 0.70 -1.70
N LEU A 127 -7.05 1.10 -1.10
CA LEU A 127 -6.02 0.17 -0.64
C LEU A 127 -6.57 -0.85 0.36
N GLY A 128 -7.38 -0.42 1.33
CA GLY A 128 -8.00 -1.33 2.29
C GLY A 128 -8.82 -2.44 1.61
N THR A 129 -9.56 -2.08 0.56
CA THR A 129 -10.34 -3.05 -0.23
C THR A 129 -9.44 -4.03 -0.97
N PHE A 130 -8.44 -3.53 -1.69
CA PHE A 130 -7.51 -4.37 -2.47
C PHE A 130 -6.67 -5.30 -1.59
N VAL A 131 -6.18 -4.80 -0.46
CA VAL A 131 -5.43 -5.60 0.52
C VAL A 131 -6.32 -6.67 1.17
N ALA A 132 -7.60 -6.35 1.45
CA ALA A 132 -8.54 -7.34 1.96
C ALA A 132 -8.82 -8.45 0.94
N TRP A 133 -9.05 -8.11 -0.33
CA TRP A 133 -9.21 -9.11 -1.39
C TRP A 133 -7.97 -9.98 -1.58
N HIS A 134 -6.77 -9.38 -1.57
CA HIS A 134 -5.53 -10.14 -1.56
C HIS A 134 -5.47 -11.12 -0.37
N SER A 135 -5.81 -10.66 0.83
CA SER A 135 -5.79 -11.52 2.02
C SER A 135 -6.78 -12.69 1.93
N ILE A 136 -7.96 -12.49 1.34
CA ILE A 136 -8.96 -13.55 1.15
C ILE A 136 -8.49 -14.55 0.09
N LEU A 137 -7.86 -14.07 -0.98
CA LEU A 137 -7.31 -14.93 -2.03
C LEU A 137 -6.19 -15.81 -1.48
N SER A 138 -5.23 -15.20 -0.76
CA SER A 138 -4.10 -15.93 -0.17
C SER A 138 -4.56 -16.99 0.83
N SER A 139 -5.60 -16.73 1.64
CA SER A 139 -6.13 -17.74 2.57
C SER A 139 -6.77 -18.93 1.85
N LYS A 140 -7.43 -18.71 0.69
CA LYS A 140 -8.00 -19.80 -0.10
C LYS A 140 -6.93 -20.65 -0.76
N GLU A 141 -5.86 -20.03 -1.26
CA GLU A 141 -4.72 -20.75 -1.85
C GLU A 141 -4.02 -21.67 -0.83
N GLU A 142 -3.93 -21.24 0.44
CA GLU A 142 -3.42 -22.05 1.55
C GLU A 142 -4.35 -23.24 1.89
N GLU A 143 -5.67 -23.05 1.80
CA GLU A 143 -6.67 -24.10 2.05
C GLU A 143 -6.73 -25.14 0.91
N ASP A 144 -6.56 -24.71 -0.34
CA ASP A 144 -6.70 -25.55 -1.54
C ASP A 144 -5.39 -26.21 -2.02
N ASP A 145 -4.34 -26.26 -1.20
CA ASP A 145 -2.99 -26.81 -1.53
C ASP A 145 -2.44 -26.29 -2.88
N GLY A 146 -2.69 -25.01 -3.18
CA GLY A 146 -2.23 -24.36 -4.41
C GLY A 146 -2.96 -24.78 -5.70
N ALA A 147 -4.18 -25.35 -5.63
CA ALA A 147 -4.99 -25.70 -6.80
C ALA A 147 -5.51 -24.49 -7.60
N LEU A 148 -5.61 -23.32 -6.95
CA LEU A 148 -5.90 -22.03 -7.60
C LEU A 148 -4.67 -21.54 -8.35
N GLY A 149 -4.42 -22.13 -9.53
CA GLY A 149 -3.53 -21.63 -10.58
C GLY A 149 -2.10 -21.29 -10.13
N LYS A 150 -1.13 -22.11 -10.53
CA LYS A 150 0.32 -21.80 -10.45
C LYS A 150 0.68 -20.52 -11.22
N ASN A 151 0.30 -19.36 -10.70
CA ASN A 151 0.87 -18.10 -11.11
C ASN A 151 2.25 -18.03 -10.44
N ASN A 152 3.29 -17.78 -11.23
CA ASN A 152 4.68 -17.65 -10.76
C ASN A 152 4.91 -16.46 -9.79
N MET A 153 3.88 -15.69 -9.44
CA MET A 153 3.96 -14.60 -8.49
C MET A 153 3.77 -15.14 -7.07
N ASP A 154 4.66 -14.77 -6.15
CA ASP A 154 4.46 -15.09 -4.74
C ASP A 154 3.42 -14.16 -4.08
N ALA A 155 3.08 -14.43 -2.82
CA ALA A 155 2.08 -13.65 -2.10
C ALA A 155 2.48 -12.17 -1.95
N GLN A 156 3.78 -11.87 -1.84
CA GLN A 156 4.25 -10.50 -1.71
C GLN A 156 4.17 -9.76 -3.05
N ASP A 157 4.51 -10.43 -4.16
CA ASP A 157 4.30 -9.92 -5.53
C ASP A 157 2.83 -9.53 -5.72
N ARG A 158 1.88 -10.37 -5.29
CA ARG A 158 0.43 -10.08 -5.36
C ARG A 158 0.02 -8.90 -4.48
N LEU A 159 0.56 -8.78 -3.27
CA LEU A 159 0.25 -7.66 -2.37
C LEU A 159 0.74 -6.31 -2.95
N VAL A 160 1.96 -6.28 -3.50
CA VAL A 160 2.52 -5.09 -4.14
C VAL A 160 1.72 -4.71 -5.38
N LEU A 161 1.33 -5.71 -6.20
CA LEU A 161 0.43 -5.51 -7.34
C LEU A 161 -0.94 -4.96 -6.91
N ALA A 162 -1.51 -5.45 -5.82
CA ALA A 162 -2.78 -4.96 -5.29
C ALA A 162 -2.66 -3.48 -4.87
N CYS A 163 -1.56 -3.09 -4.23
CA CYS A 163 -1.29 -1.70 -3.84
C CYS A 163 -1.09 -0.80 -5.06
N TRP A 164 -0.33 -1.25 -6.06
CA TRP A 164 -0.14 -0.54 -7.32
C TRP A 164 -1.46 -0.34 -8.06
N SER A 165 -2.29 -1.38 -8.13
CA SER A 165 -3.60 -1.33 -8.79
C SER A 165 -4.52 -0.31 -8.12
N ALA A 166 -4.56 -0.26 -6.79
CA ALA A 166 -5.30 0.76 -6.05
C ALA A 166 -4.82 2.19 -6.37
N CYS A 167 -3.50 2.41 -6.51
CA CYS A 167 -2.95 3.71 -6.92
C CYS A 167 -3.42 4.08 -8.33
N CYS A 168 -3.36 3.15 -9.28
CA CYS A 168 -3.83 3.36 -10.65
C CYS A 168 -5.30 3.77 -10.70
N VAL A 169 -6.16 3.06 -9.97
CA VAL A 169 -7.60 3.34 -9.87
C VAL A 169 -7.82 4.77 -9.38
N VAL A 170 -7.18 5.15 -8.26
CA VAL A 170 -7.40 6.48 -7.68
C VAL A 170 -6.81 7.59 -8.55
N LYS A 171 -5.67 7.38 -9.20
CA LYS A 171 -5.12 8.36 -10.17
C LYS A 171 -6.08 8.56 -11.34
N ARG A 172 -6.58 7.48 -11.96
CA ARG A 172 -7.56 7.55 -13.06
C ARG A 172 -8.87 8.21 -12.61
N ALA A 173 -9.41 7.83 -11.46
CA ALA A 173 -10.60 8.43 -10.88
C ALA A 173 -10.42 9.94 -10.67
N THR A 174 -9.29 10.35 -10.10
CA THR A 174 -8.94 11.76 -9.90
C THR A 174 -8.83 12.50 -11.23
N ASN A 175 -8.30 11.85 -12.28
CA ASN A 175 -8.23 12.43 -13.61
C ASN A 175 -9.64 12.68 -14.18
N TYR A 176 -10.52 11.68 -14.14
CA TYR A 176 -11.90 11.82 -14.61
C TYR A 176 -12.64 12.94 -13.88
N ALA A 177 -12.57 12.95 -12.54
CA ALA A 177 -13.18 13.99 -11.72
C ALA A 177 -12.62 15.39 -12.07
N PHE A 178 -11.32 15.49 -12.33
CA PHE A 178 -10.70 16.75 -12.72
C PHE A 178 -11.12 17.21 -14.13
N GLN A 179 -11.26 16.30 -15.09
CA GLN A 179 -11.70 16.66 -16.44
C GLN A 179 -13.09 17.33 -16.42
N GLU A 180 -13.98 16.84 -15.55
CA GLU A 180 -15.35 17.34 -15.41
C GLU A 180 -15.44 18.59 -14.51
N LYS A 181 -14.85 18.54 -13.30
CA LYS A 181 -15.04 19.57 -12.27
C LYS A 181 -13.93 20.62 -12.28
N ARG A 182 -12.78 20.33 -12.87
CA ARG A 182 -11.63 21.24 -12.98
C ARG A 182 -11.29 21.87 -11.63
N ARG A 183 -11.46 23.20 -11.51
CA ARG A 183 -11.10 23.96 -10.31
C ARG A 183 -12.08 23.73 -9.15
N SER A 184 -13.29 23.24 -9.39
CA SER A 184 -14.26 22.91 -8.33
C SER A 184 -14.17 21.46 -7.83
N MET A 185 -13.30 20.62 -8.40
CA MET A 185 -13.15 19.21 -7.99
C MET A 185 -12.88 19.08 -6.48
N THR A 186 -13.55 18.15 -5.82
CA THR A 186 -13.41 17.78 -4.41
C THR A 186 -13.22 16.27 -4.26
N ALA A 187 -12.96 15.76 -3.06
CA ALA A 187 -12.81 14.32 -2.85
C ALA A 187 -14.07 13.49 -3.17
N PRO A 188 -15.31 13.94 -2.84
CA PRO A 188 -16.52 13.27 -3.30
C PRO A 188 -16.59 13.08 -4.82
N ASP A 189 -16.19 14.09 -5.60
CA ASP A 189 -16.17 13.95 -7.06
C ASP A 189 -15.19 12.85 -7.53
N VAL A 190 -14.08 12.64 -6.81
CA VAL A 190 -13.15 11.53 -7.07
C VAL A 190 -13.77 10.19 -6.68
N LEU A 191 -14.49 10.13 -5.55
CA LEU A 191 -15.17 8.93 -5.09
C LEU A 191 -16.22 8.46 -6.12
N ASP A 192 -17.01 9.39 -6.67
CA ASP A 192 -18.03 9.11 -7.68
C ASP A 192 -17.45 8.48 -8.97
N THR A 193 -16.18 8.73 -9.28
CA THR A 193 -15.52 8.19 -10.48
C THR A 193 -14.69 6.94 -10.22
N VAL A 194 -14.56 6.47 -8.97
CA VAL A 194 -13.80 5.24 -8.63
C VAL A 194 -14.37 4.03 -9.36
N GLY A 195 -15.69 3.84 -9.38
CA GLY A 195 -16.33 2.71 -10.07
C GLY A 195 -15.98 2.69 -11.56
N LYS A 196 -16.13 3.83 -12.24
CA LYS A 196 -15.74 3.99 -13.66
C LYS A 196 -14.25 3.69 -13.90
N ALA A 197 -13.37 4.10 -12.99
CA ALA A 197 -11.93 3.82 -13.09
C ALA A 197 -11.62 2.33 -12.93
N MET A 198 -12.26 1.66 -11.97
CA MET A 198 -12.17 0.20 -11.75
C MET A 198 -12.64 -0.58 -12.97
N ASP A 199 -13.81 -0.23 -13.51
CA ASP A 199 -14.39 -0.89 -14.67
C ASP A 199 -13.43 -0.80 -15.88
N ASN A 200 -12.90 0.39 -16.16
CA ASN A 200 -11.95 0.57 -17.28
C ASN A 200 -10.63 -0.20 -17.10
N MET A 201 -10.24 -0.57 -15.88
CA MET A 201 -9.06 -1.41 -15.63
C MET A 201 -9.34 -2.90 -15.81
N THR A 202 -10.61 -3.33 -15.72
CA THR A 202 -10.99 -4.75 -15.63
C THR A 202 -11.95 -5.21 -16.73
N PHE A 203 -12.52 -4.30 -17.52
CA PHE A 203 -13.59 -4.63 -18.47
C PHE A 203 -13.17 -5.62 -19.55
N ALA A 204 -11.91 -5.55 -20.00
CA ALA A 204 -11.38 -6.46 -21.02
C ALA A 204 -11.26 -7.91 -20.50
N SER A 205 -11.00 -8.11 -19.21
CA SER A 205 -10.90 -9.46 -18.61
C SER A 205 -12.26 -10.02 -18.22
N ILE A 206 -13.22 -9.19 -17.77
CA ILE A 206 -14.58 -9.65 -17.37
C ILE A 206 -15.38 -10.19 -18.56
N GLN A 207 -15.14 -9.71 -19.79
CA GLN A 207 -15.79 -10.26 -20.98
C GLN A 207 -15.21 -11.61 -21.43
N GLN A 208 -13.92 -11.87 -21.17
CA GLN A 208 -13.27 -13.13 -21.54
C GLN A 208 -13.67 -14.30 -20.63
N ASP A 209 -13.98 -14.06 -19.35
CA ASP A 209 -14.43 -15.11 -18.42
C ASP A 209 -15.92 -15.50 -18.58
N LYS A 210 -16.65 -14.83 -19.49
CA LYS A 210 -18.07 -15.09 -19.78
C LYS A 210 -18.29 -15.85 -21.10
N GLU A 211 -17.24 -16.15 -21.84
CA GLU A 211 -17.25 -17.02 -23.04
C GLU A 211 -16.59 -18.37 -22.74
#